data_AF-A0AB73PLV6-F1
#
_entry.id   AF-A0AB73PLV6-F1
#
_cell.length_a   1.000
_cell.length_b   1.000
_cell.length_c   1.000
_cell.angle_alpha   90.00
_cell.angle_beta   90.00
_cell.angle_gamma   90.00
#
_symmetry.space_group_name_H-M   'P 1'
#
loop_
_entity.id
_entity.type
_entity.pdbx_description
1 polymer ?
#
loop_
_entity_poly.entity_id
_entity_poly.type
_entity_poly.pdbx_seq_one_letter_code
_entity_poly.pdbx_strand_id
1 'polypeptide(L)'
;MSSTDTKLNNREAGAAYYLSERQRARIKLLSRSWIWRLELPTWILIAIIYTGWFACVIYWQQLGPVLGSTLLILLSAWYMSLQHELIHGHPTRWRRVNQLLGTLPLAVWYPYGLYRDSHIQHHKDEDLTHPEKDPECYYYTAEQWQRFPPLFKTIVRINNTFIGRLILGPVLDIIDTIRSAIRAFITGDRPAMAMWLVHFGLLGLLFHWMVGYGISAIFYILVISYPALSLTKIRSFFEHRAAENSAARSTLNEAAWPWRLLFLNLNYHLVHHDLPALPWYGLRQIYLENRVQYQHRSEQFVVNGYTEWFEAFVFTALEIETHPFYDSENKALTERIQDTVIDSGDRRSESA
;
A
#
# COMPACT_ATOMS: atom_id res chain seq x y z
N MET A 1 25.95 -3.02 -35.57
CA MET A 1 25.79 -2.54 -34.18
C MET A 1 24.32 -2.58 -33.87
N SER A 2 23.92 -3.55 -33.04
CA SER A 2 22.53 -3.95 -32.82
C SER A 2 21.81 -2.94 -31.94
N SER A 3 20.74 -2.35 -32.46
CA SER A 3 19.74 -1.59 -31.70
C SER A 3 18.85 -2.58 -30.93
N THR A 4 19.24 -2.93 -29.71
CA THR A 4 18.40 -3.71 -28.81
C THR A 4 17.43 -2.80 -28.06
N ASP A 5 16.17 -2.84 -28.51
CA ASP A 5 14.93 -2.78 -27.74
C ASP A 5 14.93 -1.97 -26.43
N THR A 6 14.54 -0.69 -26.52
CA THR A 6 13.88 0.01 -25.41
C THR A 6 12.38 -0.14 -25.56
N LYS A 7 11.86 -1.37 -25.40
CA LYS A 7 10.43 -1.56 -25.20
C LYS A 7 10.10 -1.13 -23.78
N LEU A 8 9.57 0.09 -23.65
CA LEU A 8 8.88 0.55 -22.46
C LEU A 8 7.85 -0.52 -22.06
N ASN A 9 7.99 -0.97 -20.82
CA ASN A 9 7.35 -2.13 -20.26
C ASN A 9 5.91 -1.76 -19.86
N ASN A 10 5.03 -1.55 -20.85
CA ASN A 10 3.60 -1.27 -20.60
C ASN A 10 2.95 -2.54 -20.06
N ARG A 11 2.99 -2.69 -18.73
CA ARG A 11 2.42 -3.84 -18.01
C ARG A 11 1.04 -3.45 -17.50
N GLU A 12 0.04 -4.28 -17.79
CA GLU A 12 -1.29 -4.11 -17.17
C GLU A 12 -1.17 -4.18 -15.64
N ALA A 13 -1.94 -3.34 -14.93
CA ALA A 13 -1.99 -3.30 -13.48
C ALA A 13 -2.15 -4.72 -12.89
N GLY A 14 -1.18 -5.17 -12.11
CA GLY A 14 -1.24 -6.48 -11.45
C GLY A 14 -0.91 -7.71 -12.33
N ALA A 15 -0.48 -7.56 -13.59
CA ALA A 15 0.18 -8.67 -14.31
C ALA A 15 1.43 -9.11 -13.54
N ALA A 16 2.03 -10.29 -13.76
CA ALA A 16 3.24 -10.72 -13.02
C ALA A 16 4.52 -10.53 -13.85
N TYR A 17 5.60 -10.06 -13.22
CA TYR A 17 6.95 -9.98 -13.76
C TYR A 17 7.85 -11.02 -13.08
N TYR A 18 8.35 -11.98 -13.86
CA TYR A 18 9.30 -12.97 -13.40
C TYR A 18 10.71 -12.58 -13.84
N LEU A 19 11.67 -12.61 -12.92
CA LEU A 19 13.10 -12.37 -13.24
C LEU A 19 13.66 -13.43 -14.19
N SER A 20 13.12 -14.65 -14.15
CA SER A 20 13.52 -15.76 -15.02
C SER A 20 12.47 -16.86 -15.07
N GLU A 21 12.53 -17.71 -16.09
CA GLU A 21 11.72 -18.93 -16.17
C GLU A 21 12.00 -19.89 -14.99
N ARG A 22 13.23 -19.86 -14.44
CA ARG A 22 13.58 -20.64 -13.24
C ARG A 22 12.79 -20.15 -12.02
N GLN A 23 12.69 -18.83 -11.81
CA GLN A 23 11.89 -18.26 -10.73
C GLN A 23 10.40 -18.60 -10.90
N ARG A 24 9.89 -18.48 -12.12
CA ARG A 24 8.50 -18.84 -12.45
C ARG A 24 8.20 -20.31 -12.16
N ALA A 25 9.07 -21.23 -12.61
CA ALA A 25 8.94 -22.66 -12.35
C ALA A 25 9.01 -22.98 -10.85
N ARG A 26 9.87 -22.27 -10.11
CA ARG A 26 10.00 -22.39 -8.66
C ARG A 26 8.74 -21.99 -7.92
N ILE A 27 8.14 -20.84 -8.26
CA ILE A 27 6.86 -20.40 -7.69
C ILE A 27 5.75 -21.42 -8.00
N LYS A 28 5.68 -21.93 -9.23
CA LYS A 28 4.73 -22.98 -9.63
C LYS A 28 4.92 -24.30 -8.85
N LEU A 29 6.15 -24.63 -8.47
CA LEU A 29 6.41 -25.79 -7.62
C LEU A 29 5.92 -25.55 -6.19
N LEU A 30 6.22 -24.38 -5.61
CA LEU A 30 5.77 -24.00 -4.27
C LEU A 30 4.24 -23.97 -4.19
N SER A 31 3.58 -23.41 -5.20
CA SER A 31 2.12 -23.32 -5.29
C SER A 31 1.41 -24.68 -5.43
N ARG A 32 2.15 -25.77 -5.68
CA ARG A 32 1.61 -27.15 -5.68
C ARG A 32 1.62 -27.78 -4.30
N SER A 33 2.42 -27.25 -3.37
CA SER A 33 2.45 -27.74 -1.99
C SER A 33 1.08 -27.54 -1.33
N TRP A 34 0.72 -28.44 -0.42
CA TRP A 34 -0.56 -28.38 0.28
C TRP A 34 -0.69 -27.09 1.12
N ILE A 35 0.41 -26.62 1.72
CA ILE A 35 0.46 -25.37 2.51
C ILE A 35 0.04 -24.17 1.66
N TRP A 36 0.59 -24.05 0.44
CA TRP A 36 0.26 -22.95 -0.48
C TRP A 36 -1.12 -23.12 -1.09
N ARG A 37 -1.45 -24.33 -1.58
CA ARG A 37 -2.75 -24.61 -2.21
C ARG A 37 -3.93 -24.34 -1.28
N LEU A 38 -3.76 -24.59 0.01
CA LEU A 38 -4.79 -24.39 1.02
C LEU A 38 -4.67 -23.04 1.72
N GLU A 39 -3.65 -22.24 1.43
CA GLU A 39 -3.40 -20.93 2.05
C GLU A 39 -3.40 -20.99 3.60
N LEU A 40 -2.88 -22.08 4.15
CA LEU A 40 -2.93 -22.33 5.60
C LEU A 40 -2.33 -21.20 6.44
N PRO A 41 -1.17 -20.60 6.06
CA PRO A 41 -0.63 -19.49 6.84
C PRO A 41 -1.58 -18.30 6.89
N THR A 42 -2.27 -17.99 5.79
CA THR A 42 -3.22 -16.88 5.71
C THR A 42 -4.51 -17.19 6.47
N TRP A 43 -5.01 -18.43 6.45
CA TRP A 43 -6.14 -18.83 7.28
C TRP A 43 -5.83 -18.81 8.77
N ILE A 44 -4.65 -19.28 9.18
CA ILE A 44 -4.18 -19.21 10.56
C ILE A 44 -4.06 -17.73 10.99
N LEU A 45 -3.49 -16.89 10.12
CA LEU A 45 -3.39 -15.45 10.35
C LEU A 45 -4.77 -14.80 10.57
N ILE A 46 -5.75 -15.09 9.70
CA ILE A 46 -7.13 -14.64 9.86
C ILE A 46 -7.69 -15.09 11.21
N ALA A 47 -7.55 -16.37 11.55
CA ALA A 47 -8.05 -16.90 12.82
C ALA A 47 -7.42 -16.18 14.02
N ILE A 48 -6.09 -15.98 14.02
CA ILE A 48 -5.37 -15.31 15.11
C ILE A 48 -5.81 -13.85 15.23
N ILE A 49 -5.87 -13.10 14.12
CA ILE A 49 -6.24 -11.68 14.16
C ILE A 49 -7.67 -11.52 14.67
N TYR A 50 -8.62 -12.27 14.10
CA TYR A 50 -10.02 -12.16 14.48
C TYR A 50 -10.25 -12.60 15.92
N THR A 51 -9.78 -13.80 16.29
CA THR A 51 -9.98 -14.30 17.66
C THR A 51 -9.25 -13.44 18.68
N GLY A 52 -8.01 -13.04 18.41
CA GLY A 52 -7.22 -12.16 19.27
C GLY A 52 -7.88 -10.80 19.46
N TRP A 53 -8.35 -10.17 18.38
CA TRP A 53 -8.96 -8.84 18.45
C TRP A 53 -10.27 -8.88 19.25
N PHE A 54 -11.17 -9.82 18.93
CA PHE A 54 -12.42 -9.98 19.66
C PHE A 54 -12.18 -10.38 21.13
N ALA A 55 -11.22 -11.25 21.41
CA ALA A 55 -10.85 -11.61 22.78
C ALA A 55 -10.32 -10.40 23.56
N CYS A 56 -9.51 -9.53 22.95
CA CYS A 56 -9.00 -8.33 23.62
C CYS A 56 -10.13 -7.37 24.01
N VAL A 57 -11.17 -7.24 23.18
CA VAL A 57 -12.35 -6.44 23.54
C VAL A 57 -13.16 -7.13 24.63
N ILE A 58 -13.46 -8.43 24.49
CA ILE A 58 -14.31 -9.18 25.43
C ILE A 58 -13.67 -9.19 26.83
N TYR A 59 -12.35 -9.39 26.90
CA TYR A 59 -11.58 -9.43 28.14
C TYR A 59 -10.93 -8.09 28.49
N TRP A 60 -11.42 -6.98 27.93
CA TRP A 60 -10.84 -5.65 28.10
C TRP A 60 -10.62 -5.27 29.57
N GLN A 61 -11.62 -5.52 30.42
CA GLN A 61 -11.58 -5.20 31.84
C GLN A 61 -10.51 -6.01 32.60
N GLN A 62 -10.26 -7.26 32.19
CA GLN A 62 -9.25 -8.12 32.80
C GLN A 62 -7.83 -7.80 32.30
N LEU A 63 -7.68 -7.46 31.02
CA LEU A 63 -6.39 -7.04 30.44
C LEU A 63 -5.95 -5.68 30.98
N GLY A 64 -6.91 -4.82 31.30
CA GLY A 64 -6.67 -3.43 31.66
C GLY A 64 -6.27 -2.57 30.44
N PRO A 65 -6.30 -1.24 30.59
CA PRO A 65 -6.20 -0.34 29.44
C PRO A 65 -4.84 -0.37 28.75
N VAL A 66 -3.74 -0.63 29.46
CA VAL A 66 -2.39 -0.61 28.89
C VAL A 66 -2.14 -1.83 28.00
N LEU A 67 -2.30 -3.04 28.55
CA LEU A 67 -2.09 -4.27 27.80
C LEU A 67 -3.15 -4.44 26.71
N GLY A 68 -4.41 -4.17 27.02
CA GLY A 68 -5.50 -4.21 26.05
C GLY A 68 -5.25 -3.29 24.86
N SER A 69 -4.85 -2.02 25.10
CA SER A 69 -4.57 -1.08 24.00
C SER A 69 -3.38 -1.57 23.17
N THR A 70 -2.30 -2.02 23.82
CA THR A 70 -1.10 -2.50 23.11
C THR A 70 -1.44 -3.66 22.17
N LEU A 71 -2.20 -4.65 22.65
CA LEU A 71 -2.62 -5.79 21.84
C LEU A 71 -3.56 -5.36 20.70
N LEU A 72 -4.54 -4.50 20.98
CA LEU A 72 -5.47 -4.01 19.96
C LEU A 72 -4.78 -3.15 18.89
N ILE A 73 -3.77 -2.35 19.26
CA ILE A 73 -2.95 -1.59 18.30
C ILE A 73 -2.23 -2.56 17.36
N LEU A 74 -1.53 -3.56 17.91
CA LEU A 74 -0.79 -4.55 17.12
C LEU A 74 -1.72 -5.36 16.22
N LEU A 75 -2.84 -5.85 16.76
CA LEU A 75 -3.82 -6.63 16.00
C LEU A 75 -4.50 -5.80 14.91
N SER A 76 -4.78 -4.52 15.15
CA SER A 76 -5.37 -3.63 14.15
C SER A 76 -4.38 -3.27 13.05
N ALA A 77 -3.09 -3.06 13.39
CA ALA A 77 -2.04 -2.87 12.40
C ALA A 77 -1.80 -4.14 11.57
N TRP A 78 -1.84 -5.31 12.21
CA TRP A 78 -1.74 -6.60 11.52
C TRP A 78 -2.95 -6.88 10.64
N TYR A 79 -4.14 -6.46 11.08
CA TYR A 79 -5.37 -6.52 10.29
C TYR A 79 -5.26 -5.69 9.00
N MET A 80 -4.67 -4.50 9.02
CA MET A 80 -4.44 -3.73 7.79
C MET A 80 -3.46 -4.44 6.85
N SER A 81 -2.43 -5.09 7.38
CA SER A 81 -1.53 -5.93 6.56
C SER A 81 -2.27 -7.16 5.99
N LEU A 82 -3.18 -7.77 6.76
CA LEU A 82 -4.06 -8.82 6.25
C LEU A 82 -5.00 -8.28 5.17
N GLN A 83 -5.59 -7.10 5.33
CA GLN A 83 -6.44 -6.49 4.31
C GLN A 83 -5.67 -6.33 2.99
N HIS A 84 -4.41 -5.94 3.05
CA HIS A 84 -3.52 -5.92 1.89
C HIS A 84 -3.40 -7.30 1.23
N GLU A 85 -3.14 -8.36 2.01
CA GLU A 85 -3.09 -9.73 1.48
C GLU A 85 -4.43 -10.17 0.84
N LEU A 86 -5.55 -9.75 1.42
CA LEU A 86 -6.88 -10.07 0.93
C LEU A 86 -7.18 -9.43 -0.43
N ILE A 87 -6.78 -8.17 -0.64
CA ILE A 87 -7.03 -7.45 -1.91
C ILE A 87 -6.25 -8.07 -3.08
N HIS A 88 -5.11 -8.72 -2.80
CA HIS A 88 -4.31 -9.44 -3.80
C HIS A 88 -4.79 -10.86 -4.10
N GLY A 89 -5.92 -11.27 -3.51
CA GLY A 89 -6.59 -12.51 -3.89
C GLY A 89 -6.29 -13.71 -2.99
N HIS A 90 -5.71 -13.48 -1.81
CA HIS A 90 -5.55 -14.53 -0.80
C HIS A 90 -6.64 -14.41 0.29
N PRO A 91 -6.98 -15.48 1.02
CA PRO A 91 -6.57 -16.87 0.80
C PRO A 91 -7.44 -17.57 -0.27
N THR A 92 -8.38 -16.88 -0.92
CA THR A 92 -9.29 -17.51 -1.88
C THR A 92 -9.27 -16.85 -3.24
N ARG A 93 -9.43 -17.66 -4.30
CA ARG A 93 -9.66 -17.17 -5.68
C ARG A 93 -10.94 -16.34 -5.84
N TRP A 94 -11.82 -16.29 -4.83
CA TRP A 94 -13.10 -15.60 -4.89
C TRP A 94 -12.99 -14.24 -4.20
N ARG A 95 -12.85 -13.19 -5.01
CA ARG A 95 -12.72 -11.79 -4.53
C ARG A 95 -13.81 -11.38 -3.52
N ARG A 96 -15.04 -11.87 -3.68
CA ARG A 96 -16.16 -11.57 -2.75
C ARG A 96 -15.94 -12.19 -1.36
N VAL A 97 -15.34 -13.37 -1.27
CA VAL A 97 -15.03 -14.01 0.02
C VAL A 97 -13.90 -13.26 0.71
N ASN A 98 -12.83 -12.91 -0.01
CA ASN A 98 -11.74 -12.11 0.56
C ASN A 98 -12.23 -10.73 1.00
N GLN A 99 -13.13 -10.11 0.23
CA GLN A 99 -13.78 -8.87 0.62
C GLN A 99 -14.57 -9.04 1.93
N LEU A 100 -15.38 -10.09 2.07
CA LEU A 100 -16.11 -10.36 3.32
C LEU A 100 -15.16 -10.47 4.53
N LEU A 101 -14.03 -11.16 4.35
CA LEU A 101 -12.98 -11.29 5.37
C LEU A 101 -12.27 -9.97 5.72
N GLY A 102 -12.35 -8.95 4.85
CA GLY A 102 -11.67 -7.66 5.02
C GLY A 102 -12.60 -6.48 5.26
N THR A 103 -13.92 -6.68 5.25
CA THR A 103 -14.91 -5.58 5.29
C THR A 103 -15.17 -5.04 6.70
N LEU A 104 -14.89 -5.83 7.75
CA LEU A 104 -15.13 -5.39 9.12
C LEU A 104 -14.14 -4.27 9.51
N PRO A 105 -14.61 -3.10 9.98
CA PRO A 105 -13.74 -1.93 10.14
C PRO A 105 -12.96 -1.94 11.46
N LEU A 106 -12.19 -3.02 11.73
CA LEU A 106 -11.41 -3.17 12.96
C LEU A 106 -10.38 -2.04 13.14
N ALA A 107 -9.80 -1.56 12.04
CA ALA A 107 -8.87 -0.44 12.03
C ALA A 107 -9.54 0.94 11.83
N VAL A 108 -10.88 1.01 11.71
CA VAL A 108 -11.72 2.23 11.53
C VAL A 108 -11.63 2.92 10.17
N TRP A 109 -10.42 3.18 9.66
CA TRP A 109 -10.21 4.30 8.73
C TRP A 109 -10.82 4.14 7.33
N TYR A 110 -10.48 3.06 6.61
CA TYR A 110 -10.84 2.94 5.18
C TYR A 110 -11.79 1.76 4.94
N PRO A 111 -12.82 1.92 4.09
CA PRO A 111 -13.56 0.79 3.56
C PRO A 111 -12.67 -0.11 2.71
N TYR A 112 -12.86 -1.43 2.81
CA TYR A 112 -12.09 -2.42 2.05
C TYR A 112 -12.08 -2.14 0.53
N GLY A 113 -13.23 -1.75 -0.03
CA GLY A 113 -13.34 -1.46 -1.47
C GLY A 113 -12.49 -0.26 -1.89
N LEU A 114 -12.51 0.82 -1.10
CA LEU A 114 -11.70 2.01 -1.36
C LEU A 114 -10.21 1.67 -1.31
N TYR A 115 -9.80 0.93 -0.28
CA TYR A 115 -8.41 0.50 -0.15
C TYR A 115 -7.99 -0.40 -1.32
N ARG A 116 -8.81 -1.38 -1.70
CA ARG A 116 -8.57 -2.26 -2.85
C ARG A 116 -8.37 -1.46 -4.14
N ASP A 117 -9.30 -0.55 -4.44
CA ASP A 117 -9.30 0.15 -5.73
C ASP A 117 -8.13 1.13 -5.83
N SER A 118 -7.85 1.86 -4.74
CA SER A 118 -6.67 2.73 -4.62
C SER A 118 -5.37 1.93 -4.76
N HIS A 119 -5.25 0.81 -4.06
CA HIS A 119 -4.02 0.04 -4.07
C HIS A 119 -3.80 -0.70 -5.40
N ILE A 120 -4.84 -1.22 -6.06
CA ILE A 120 -4.70 -1.80 -7.40
C ILE A 120 -4.25 -0.73 -8.41
N GLN A 121 -4.69 0.52 -8.26
CA GLN A 121 -4.18 1.63 -9.07
C GLN A 121 -2.70 1.90 -8.82
N HIS A 122 -2.26 1.87 -7.55
CA HIS A 122 -0.86 1.98 -7.16
C HIS A 122 0.04 0.87 -7.75
N HIS A 123 -0.51 -0.32 -8.02
CA HIS A 123 0.22 -1.45 -8.64
C HIS A 123 0.56 -1.26 -10.13
N LYS A 124 0.21 -0.11 -10.73
CA LYS A 124 0.68 0.24 -12.07
C LYS A 124 2.11 0.75 -11.99
N ASP A 125 3.07 -0.12 -12.26
CA ASP A 125 4.50 0.18 -12.14
C ASP A 125 4.92 1.47 -12.89
N GLU A 126 4.31 1.75 -14.05
CA GLU A 126 4.58 2.96 -14.85
C GLU A 126 4.14 4.26 -14.17
N ASP A 127 3.08 4.19 -13.36
CA ASP A 127 2.50 5.34 -12.67
C ASP A 127 3.04 5.50 -11.25
N LEU A 128 3.84 4.55 -10.73
CA LEU A 128 4.45 4.65 -9.39
C LEU A 128 5.19 5.98 -9.21
N THR A 129 4.97 6.63 -8.08
CA THR A 129 5.47 7.96 -7.72
C THR A 129 4.98 9.11 -8.61
N HIS A 130 4.08 8.87 -9.55
CA HIS A 130 3.52 9.93 -10.38
C HIS A 130 2.47 10.73 -9.58
N PRO A 131 2.66 12.05 -9.37
CA PRO A 131 1.89 12.87 -8.42
C PRO A 131 0.38 12.96 -8.68
N GLU A 132 -0.06 12.65 -9.89
CA GLU A 132 -1.48 12.73 -10.29
C GLU A 132 -2.15 11.37 -10.51
N LYS A 133 -1.37 10.30 -10.59
CA LYS A 133 -1.87 8.98 -11.02
C LYS A 133 -1.69 7.92 -9.95
N ASP A 134 -0.63 8.00 -9.16
CA ASP A 134 -0.40 7.11 -8.04
C ASP A 134 -1.06 7.68 -6.77
N PRO A 135 -2.08 7.02 -6.22
CA PRO A 135 -2.79 7.50 -5.04
C PRO A 135 -1.97 7.38 -3.75
N GLU A 136 -0.86 6.64 -3.76
CA GLU A 136 0.07 6.52 -2.63
C GLU A 136 1.34 7.37 -2.83
N CYS A 137 1.34 8.26 -3.84
CA CYS A 137 2.46 9.14 -4.13
C CYS A 137 2.62 10.27 -3.10
N TYR A 138 3.87 10.55 -2.71
CA TYR A 138 4.23 11.67 -1.83
C TYR A 138 4.88 12.85 -2.56
N TYR A 139 5.15 12.72 -3.87
CA TYR A 139 5.65 13.81 -4.69
C TYR A 139 4.50 14.69 -5.19
N TYR A 140 4.86 15.92 -5.58
CA TYR A 140 3.95 16.91 -6.16
C TYR A 140 4.47 17.36 -7.53
N THR A 141 3.58 17.88 -8.38
CA THR A 141 4.02 18.60 -9.58
C THR A 141 4.66 19.93 -9.20
N ALA A 142 5.49 20.49 -10.08
CA ALA A 142 6.08 21.82 -9.84
C ALA A 142 4.99 22.90 -9.67
N GLU A 143 3.91 22.81 -10.45
CA GLU A 143 2.76 23.72 -10.37
C GLU A 143 2.03 23.60 -9.03
N GLN A 144 1.74 22.38 -8.57
CA GLN A 144 1.13 22.15 -7.25
C GLN A 144 2.01 22.72 -6.14
N TRP A 145 3.31 22.41 -6.17
CA TRP A 145 4.25 22.87 -5.16
C TRP A 145 4.35 24.39 -5.12
N GLN A 146 4.39 25.07 -6.27
CA GLN A 146 4.43 26.53 -6.31
C GLN A 146 3.18 27.17 -5.70
N ARG A 147 2.01 26.57 -5.91
CA ARG A 147 0.72 27.07 -5.38
C ARG A 147 0.52 26.84 -3.88
N PHE A 148 1.23 25.90 -3.27
CA PHE A 148 1.04 25.62 -1.86
C PHE A 148 1.45 26.78 -0.94
N PRO A 149 0.63 27.13 0.07
CA PRO A 149 1.03 28.06 1.11
C PRO A 149 2.31 27.60 1.83
N PRO A 150 3.16 28.52 2.32
CA PRO A 150 4.39 28.17 3.04
C PRO A 150 4.17 27.20 4.21
N LEU A 151 3.07 27.37 4.95
CA LEU A 151 2.72 26.48 6.06
C LEU A 151 2.51 25.03 5.61
N PHE A 152 1.86 24.81 4.46
CA PHE A 152 1.64 23.47 3.93
C PHE A 152 2.95 22.81 3.51
N LYS A 153 3.87 23.56 2.89
CA LYS A 153 5.22 23.07 2.57
C LYS A 153 5.98 22.65 3.83
N THR A 154 5.85 23.40 4.92
CA THR A 154 6.41 23.02 6.23
C THR A 154 5.79 21.73 6.76
N ILE A 155 4.46 21.56 6.67
CA ILE A 155 3.78 20.32 7.06
C ILE A 155 4.33 19.13 6.25
N VAL A 156 4.48 19.28 4.94
CA VAL A 156 5.07 18.23 4.07
C VAL A 156 6.49 17.88 4.53
N ARG A 157 7.34 18.88 4.77
CA ARG A 157 8.73 18.65 5.23
C ARG A 157 8.79 17.93 6.58
N ILE A 158 7.94 18.33 7.54
CA ILE A 158 7.86 17.63 8.82
C ILE A 158 7.38 16.20 8.60
N ASN A 159 6.33 16.00 7.81
CA ASN A 159 5.82 14.67 7.45
C ASN A 159 6.84 13.81 6.70
N ASN A 160 7.85 14.40 6.06
CA ASN A 160 8.96 13.69 5.43
C ASN A 160 10.09 13.29 6.40
N THR A 161 10.04 13.71 7.67
CA THR A 161 10.85 13.10 8.73
C THR A 161 10.17 11.82 9.23
N PHE A 162 10.93 10.88 9.80
CA PHE A 162 10.41 9.61 10.29
C PHE A 162 9.37 9.82 11.38
N ILE A 163 9.69 10.58 12.43
CA ILE A 163 8.73 10.86 13.53
C ILE A 163 7.55 11.69 13.01
N GLY A 164 7.82 12.70 12.17
CA GLY A 164 6.76 13.50 11.60
C GLY A 164 5.81 12.68 10.73
N ARG A 165 6.29 11.66 10.01
CA ARG A 165 5.43 10.73 9.27
C ARG A 165 4.53 9.92 10.19
N LEU A 166 5.06 9.43 11.31
CA LEU A 166 4.27 8.66 12.28
C LEU A 166 3.14 9.50 12.89
N ILE A 167 3.37 10.81 13.07
CA ILE A 167 2.39 11.72 13.66
C ILE A 167 1.46 12.29 12.59
N LEU A 168 1.97 12.90 11.53
CA LEU A 168 1.19 13.64 10.54
C LEU A 168 0.66 12.76 9.41
N GLY A 169 1.34 11.66 9.07
CA GLY A 169 0.92 10.74 8.01
C GLY A 169 -0.51 10.23 8.20
N PRO A 170 -0.88 9.68 9.38
CA PRO A 170 -2.25 9.27 9.65
C PRO A 170 -3.26 10.42 9.48
N VAL A 171 -2.94 11.64 9.92
CA VAL A 171 -3.84 12.81 9.78
C VAL A 171 -4.13 13.10 8.32
N LEU A 172 -3.08 13.12 7.48
CA LEU A 172 -3.21 13.41 6.05
C LEU A 172 -4.08 12.35 5.36
N ASP A 173 -3.84 11.07 5.63
CA ASP A 173 -4.66 9.99 5.09
C ASP A 173 -6.13 10.09 5.54
N ILE A 174 -6.38 10.40 6.82
CA ILE A 174 -7.74 10.53 7.37
C ILE A 174 -8.46 11.67 6.67
N ILE A 175 -7.78 12.80 6.42
CA ILE A 175 -8.34 13.93 5.67
C ILE A 175 -8.73 13.49 4.26
N ASP A 176 -7.86 12.77 3.55
CA ASP A 176 -8.15 12.32 2.18
C ASP A 176 -9.27 11.28 2.13
N THR A 177 -9.36 10.44 3.16
CA THR A 177 -10.44 9.47 3.38
C THR A 177 -11.78 10.16 3.59
N ILE A 178 -11.82 11.19 4.45
CA ILE A 178 -13.02 12.01 4.68
C ILE A 178 -13.41 12.74 3.39
N ARG A 179 -12.44 13.30 2.65
CA ARG A 179 -12.71 13.93 1.34
C ARG A 179 -13.30 12.94 0.34
N SER A 180 -12.80 11.71 0.30
CA SER A 180 -13.34 10.63 -0.55
C SER A 180 -14.79 10.31 -0.17
N ALA A 181 -15.08 10.18 1.13
CA ALA A 181 -16.46 10.00 1.62
C ALA A 181 -17.36 11.16 1.18
N ILE A 182 -16.99 12.41 1.48
CA ILE A 182 -17.78 13.59 1.13
C ILE A 182 -18.01 13.66 -0.38
N ARG A 183 -16.96 13.44 -1.19
CA ARG A 183 -17.06 13.46 -2.66
C ARG A 183 -18.09 12.47 -3.17
N ALA A 184 -18.10 11.23 -2.66
CA ALA A 184 -19.06 10.21 -3.07
C ALA A 184 -20.52 10.67 -2.93
N PHE A 185 -20.85 11.35 -1.83
CA PHE A 185 -22.20 11.88 -1.59
C PHE A 185 -22.50 13.14 -2.41
N ILE A 186 -21.54 14.05 -2.58
CA ILE A 186 -21.72 15.27 -3.39
C ILE A 186 -21.93 14.92 -4.86
N THR A 187 -21.16 13.98 -5.41
CA THR A 187 -21.25 13.60 -6.83
C THR A 187 -22.36 12.59 -7.12
N GLY A 188 -22.99 12.02 -6.09
CA GLY A 188 -24.04 11.01 -6.25
C GLY A 188 -23.53 9.66 -6.77
N ASP A 189 -22.27 9.32 -6.50
CA ASP A 189 -21.66 8.03 -6.88
C ASP A 189 -22.28 6.91 -6.04
N ARG A 190 -23.35 6.29 -6.56
CA ARG A 190 -24.14 5.28 -5.83
C ARG A 190 -23.31 4.10 -5.34
N PRO A 191 -22.42 3.48 -6.13
CA PRO A 191 -21.49 2.45 -5.64
C PRO A 191 -20.64 2.92 -4.45
N ALA A 192 -20.00 4.09 -4.55
CA ALA A 192 -19.15 4.61 -3.48
C ALA A 192 -19.98 4.96 -2.23
N MET A 193 -21.15 5.58 -2.40
CA MET A 193 -22.09 5.86 -1.29
C MET A 193 -22.49 4.56 -0.57
N ALA A 194 -22.85 3.51 -1.30
CA ALA A 194 -23.23 2.23 -0.69
C ALA A 194 -22.08 1.63 0.11
N MET A 195 -20.85 1.69 -0.41
CA MET A 195 -19.64 1.25 0.30
C MET A 195 -19.45 2.02 1.62
N TRP A 196 -19.57 3.34 1.58
CA TRP A 196 -19.45 4.20 2.76
C TRP A 196 -20.56 3.94 3.79
N LEU A 197 -21.81 3.78 3.34
CA LEU A 197 -22.93 3.46 4.23
C LEU A 197 -22.74 2.12 4.94
N VAL A 198 -22.27 1.09 4.22
CA VAL A 198 -21.94 -0.21 4.82
C VAL A 198 -20.82 -0.06 5.84
N HIS A 199 -19.75 0.66 5.49
CA HIS A 199 -18.62 0.91 6.39
C HIS A 199 -19.05 1.62 7.68
N PHE A 200 -19.78 2.73 7.58
CA PHE A 200 -20.26 3.48 8.73
C PHE A 200 -21.28 2.68 9.56
N GLY A 201 -22.13 1.89 8.91
CA GLY A 201 -23.07 0.99 9.61
C GLY A 201 -22.35 -0.06 10.44
N LEU A 202 -21.36 -0.75 9.86
CA LEU A 202 -20.54 -1.73 10.57
C LEU A 202 -19.71 -1.09 11.68
N LEU A 203 -19.15 0.10 11.43
CA LEU A 203 -18.38 0.85 12.41
C LEU A 203 -19.24 1.27 13.61
N GLY A 204 -20.47 1.76 13.36
CA GLY A 204 -21.43 2.11 14.39
C GLY A 204 -21.84 0.90 15.24
N LEU A 205 -22.10 -0.25 14.62
CA LEU A 205 -22.38 -1.50 15.33
C LEU A 205 -21.20 -1.96 16.18
N LEU A 206 -19.98 -1.91 15.63
CA LEU A 206 -18.77 -2.29 16.33
C LEU A 206 -18.53 -1.39 17.55
N PHE A 207 -18.62 -0.07 17.39
CA PHE A 207 -18.48 0.86 18.51
C PHE A 207 -19.55 0.66 19.58
N HIS A 208 -20.81 0.49 19.18
CA HIS A 208 -21.90 0.22 20.11
C HIS A 208 -21.64 -1.06 20.92
N TRP A 209 -21.19 -2.12 20.27
CA TRP A 209 -20.84 -3.38 20.93
C TRP A 209 -19.65 -3.23 21.89
N MET A 210 -18.59 -2.52 21.49
CA MET A 210 -17.41 -2.29 22.33
C MET A 210 -17.69 -1.47 23.60
N VAL A 211 -18.66 -0.55 23.54
CA VAL A 211 -19.11 0.20 24.73
C VAL A 211 -19.64 -0.74 25.81
N GLY A 212 -20.26 -1.86 25.45
CA GLY A 212 -20.72 -2.89 26.39
C GLY A 212 -19.59 -3.55 27.20
N TYR A 213 -18.36 -3.50 26.70
CA TYR A 213 -17.15 -3.99 27.41
C TYR A 213 -16.35 -2.88 28.08
N GLY A 214 -16.82 -1.63 28.01
CA GLY A 214 -16.19 -0.46 28.64
C GLY A 214 -15.11 0.21 27.80
N ILE A 215 -15.10 0.00 26.48
CA ILE A 215 -14.25 0.74 25.54
C ILE A 215 -15.09 1.80 24.86
N SER A 216 -14.81 3.09 25.12
CA SER A 216 -15.50 4.17 24.42
C SER A 216 -15.01 4.30 22.98
N ALA A 217 -15.89 4.71 22.06
CA ALA A 217 -15.54 4.91 20.65
C ALA A 217 -14.39 5.93 20.48
N ILE A 218 -14.43 7.04 21.23
CA ILE A 218 -13.39 8.07 21.19
C ILE A 218 -12.04 7.51 21.66
N PHE A 219 -12.04 6.73 22.75
CA PHE A 219 -10.82 6.07 23.22
C PHE A 219 -10.26 5.13 22.15
N TYR A 220 -11.11 4.30 21.56
CA TYR A 220 -10.69 3.37 20.51
C TYR A 220 -10.09 4.11 19.30
N ILE A 221 -10.73 5.19 18.83
CA ILE A 221 -10.23 5.97 17.71
C ILE A 221 -8.86 6.59 18.03
N LEU A 222 -8.73 7.27 19.16
CA LEU A 222 -7.53 8.07 19.47
C LEU A 222 -6.36 7.24 20.02
N VAL A 223 -6.64 6.22 20.84
CA VAL A 223 -5.61 5.47 21.58
C VAL A 223 -5.28 4.13 20.92
N ILE A 224 -6.15 3.59 20.07
CA ILE A 224 -5.93 2.28 19.44
C ILE A 224 -5.79 2.42 17.92
N SER A 225 -6.83 2.91 17.25
CA SER A 225 -6.91 2.93 15.80
C SER A 225 -5.94 3.93 15.17
N TYR A 226 -5.74 5.11 15.78
CA TYR A 226 -4.77 6.09 15.30
C TYR A 226 -3.32 5.58 15.46
N PRO A 227 -2.88 5.08 16.63
CA PRO A 227 -1.55 4.48 16.75
C PRO A 227 -1.36 3.25 15.87
N ALA A 228 -2.41 2.45 15.60
CA ALA A 228 -2.33 1.35 14.65
C ALA A 228 -2.04 1.84 13.22
N LEU A 229 -2.71 2.91 12.77
CA LEU A 229 -2.43 3.55 11.49
C LEU A 229 -1.03 4.17 11.46
N SER A 230 -0.63 4.85 12.53
CA SER A 230 0.74 5.36 12.71
C SER A 230 1.78 4.25 12.57
N LEU A 231 1.55 3.07 13.16
CA LEU A 231 2.45 1.93 13.07
C LEU A 231 2.65 1.44 11.62
N THR A 232 1.61 1.49 10.79
CA THR A 232 1.76 1.14 9.36
C THR A 232 2.60 2.14 8.58
N LYS A 233 2.74 3.38 9.08
CA LYS A 233 3.59 4.39 8.45
C LYS A 233 5.08 4.11 8.58
N ILE A 234 5.48 3.21 9.48
CA ILE A 234 6.85 2.69 9.51
C ILE A 234 7.16 1.96 8.20
N ARG A 235 6.26 1.04 7.77
CA ARG A 235 6.39 0.31 6.50
C ARG A 235 6.42 1.25 5.31
N SER A 236 5.48 2.20 5.28
CA SER A 236 5.29 3.10 4.14
C SER A 236 6.15 4.37 4.18
N PHE A 237 7.15 4.46 5.08
CA PHE A 237 7.90 5.71 5.28
C PHE A 237 8.67 6.13 4.02
N PHE A 238 9.48 5.22 3.49
CA PHE A 238 10.25 5.42 2.26
C PHE A 238 10.23 4.16 1.41
N GLU A 239 9.02 3.67 1.17
CA GLU A 239 8.80 2.47 0.35
C GLU A 239 8.93 2.74 -1.15
N HIS A 240 8.75 4.01 -1.57
CA HIS A 240 9.00 4.44 -2.93
C HIS A 240 9.89 5.68 -3.03
N ARG A 241 10.66 5.74 -4.13
CA ARG A 241 11.45 6.90 -4.56
C ARG A 241 11.16 7.20 -6.02
N ALA A 242 11.30 8.45 -6.43
CA ALA A 242 11.31 8.79 -7.84
C ALA A 242 12.58 8.20 -8.50
N ALA A 243 12.40 7.46 -9.60
CA ALA A 243 13.46 6.92 -10.43
C ALA A 243 12.96 6.79 -11.88
N GLU A 244 13.84 6.89 -12.87
CA GLU A 244 13.45 6.70 -14.28
C GLU A 244 13.00 5.26 -14.55
N ASN A 245 13.73 4.29 -14.00
CA ASN A 245 13.37 2.88 -14.06
C ASN A 245 12.31 2.58 -12.99
N SER A 246 11.12 2.10 -13.41
CA SER A 246 10.02 1.78 -12.51
C SER A 246 10.39 0.76 -11.44
N ALA A 247 11.25 -0.21 -11.77
CA ALA A 247 11.68 -1.23 -10.83
C ALA A 247 12.61 -0.69 -9.73
N ALA A 248 13.25 0.46 -9.97
CA ALA A 248 14.06 1.18 -8.98
C ALA A 248 13.23 2.11 -8.09
N ARG A 249 11.91 2.22 -8.33
CA ARG A 249 11.01 3.04 -7.53
C ARG A 249 10.61 2.38 -6.23
N SER A 250 10.57 1.04 -6.14
CA SER A 250 10.13 0.33 -4.93
C SER A 250 11.31 -0.23 -4.12
N THR A 251 11.24 -0.08 -2.79
CA THR A 251 12.32 -0.51 -1.88
C THR A 251 12.39 -2.03 -1.67
N LEU A 252 13.57 -2.50 -1.29
CA LEU A 252 13.82 -3.82 -0.73
C LEU A 252 14.34 -3.67 0.71
N ASN A 253 13.47 -3.84 1.69
CA ASN A 253 13.81 -3.70 3.09
C ASN A 253 14.09 -5.06 3.75
N GLU A 254 15.34 -5.30 4.13
CA GLU A 254 15.80 -6.51 4.83
C GLU A 254 15.52 -6.45 6.33
N ALA A 255 14.24 -6.29 6.67
CA ALA A 255 13.80 -6.06 8.04
C ALA A 255 13.95 -7.27 8.98
N ALA A 256 14.12 -6.98 10.28
CA ALA A 256 14.12 -7.98 11.34
C ALA A 256 12.78 -8.73 11.43
N TRP A 257 12.80 -9.91 12.05
CA TRP A 257 11.65 -10.84 12.06
C TRP A 257 10.34 -10.26 12.61
N PRO A 258 10.29 -9.37 13.62
CA PRO A 258 9.01 -8.84 14.11
C PRO A 258 8.31 -8.02 13.05
N TRP A 259 9.05 -7.17 12.33
CA TRP A 259 8.54 -6.37 11.22
C TRP A 259 8.10 -7.21 10.03
N ARG A 260 8.84 -8.30 9.76
CA ARG A 260 8.45 -9.26 8.72
C ARG A 260 7.14 -9.96 9.03
N LEU A 261 6.85 -10.24 10.30
CA LEU A 261 5.58 -10.79 10.71
C LEU A 261 4.47 -9.75 10.68
N LEU A 262 4.71 -8.58 11.27
CA LEU A 262 3.73 -7.50 11.39
C LEU A 262 3.25 -7.00 10.02
N PHE A 263 4.17 -6.84 9.07
CA PHE A 263 3.89 -6.36 7.72
C PHE A 263 3.82 -7.49 6.68
N LEU A 264 3.70 -8.75 7.12
CA LEU A 264 3.54 -9.90 6.22
C LEU A 264 4.56 -9.91 5.07
N ASN A 265 5.85 -9.75 5.40
CA ASN A 265 6.96 -9.65 4.44
C ASN A 265 6.83 -8.58 3.33
N LEU A 266 5.87 -7.64 3.40
CA LEU A 266 5.75 -6.52 2.43
C LEU A 266 6.96 -5.57 2.43
N ASN A 267 7.88 -5.76 3.37
CA ASN A 267 9.22 -5.15 3.37
C ASN A 267 9.95 -5.38 2.03
N TYR A 268 9.68 -6.50 1.33
CA TYR A 268 10.20 -6.78 -0.02
C TYR A 268 9.30 -6.18 -1.09
N HIS A 269 9.07 -4.86 -1.05
CA HIS A 269 8.02 -4.20 -1.82
C HIS A 269 8.22 -4.32 -3.34
N LEU A 270 9.44 -4.24 -3.85
CA LEU A 270 9.69 -4.53 -5.28
C LEU A 270 9.26 -5.95 -5.67
N VAL A 271 9.52 -6.96 -4.84
CA VAL A 271 9.10 -8.35 -5.12
C VAL A 271 7.59 -8.44 -5.18
N HIS A 272 6.90 -7.69 -4.32
CA HIS A 272 5.45 -7.58 -4.32
C HIS A 272 4.90 -6.94 -5.60
N HIS A 273 5.44 -5.81 -6.05
CA HIS A 273 5.06 -5.21 -7.35
C HIS A 273 5.35 -6.14 -8.54
N ASP A 274 6.50 -6.83 -8.52
CA ASP A 274 6.82 -7.82 -9.55
C ASP A 274 5.90 -9.06 -9.48
N LEU A 275 5.42 -9.46 -8.31
CA LEU A 275 4.65 -10.68 -8.13
C LEU A 275 3.46 -10.47 -7.17
N PRO A 276 2.42 -9.71 -7.56
CA PRO A 276 1.36 -9.25 -6.64
C PRO A 276 0.51 -10.40 -6.08
N ALA A 277 0.37 -11.50 -6.83
CA ALA A 277 -0.35 -12.70 -6.38
C ALA A 277 0.53 -13.72 -5.63
N LEU A 278 1.76 -13.35 -5.27
CA LEU A 278 2.63 -14.19 -4.46
C LEU A 278 2.20 -14.03 -2.99
N PRO A 279 1.81 -15.11 -2.29
CA PRO A 279 1.36 -14.98 -0.92
C PRO A 279 2.48 -14.46 -0.03
N TRP A 280 2.09 -13.74 1.03
CA TRP A 280 3.02 -13.03 1.91
C TRP A 280 4.16 -13.89 2.49
N TYR A 281 3.90 -15.16 2.78
CA TYR A 281 4.90 -16.09 3.32
C TYR A 281 5.92 -16.58 2.27
N GLY A 282 5.68 -16.32 0.98
CA GLY A 282 6.58 -16.61 -0.12
C GLY A 282 7.53 -15.46 -0.49
N LEU A 283 7.15 -14.20 -0.22
CA LEU A 283 7.90 -13.00 -0.63
C LEU A 283 9.39 -13.07 -0.26
N ARG A 284 9.68 -13.30 1.03
CA ARG A 284 11.07 -13.39 1.51
C ARG A 284 11.85 -14.52 0.84
N GLN A 285 11.24 -15.68 0.66
CA GLN A 285 11.91 -16.83 0.10
C GLN A 285 12.32 -16.55 -1.35
N ILE A 286 11.39 -16.00 -2.15
CA ILE A 286 11.64 -15.65 -3.54
C ILE A 286 12.68 -14.53 -3.66
N TYR A 287 12.63 -13.54 -2.77
CA TYR A 287 13.67 -12.51 -2.68
C TYR A 287 15.05 -13.14 -2.47
N LEU A 288 15.23 -13.96 -1.43
CA LEU A 288 16.52 -14.53 -1.09
C LEU A 288 17.08 -15.46 -2.18
N GLU A 289 16.24 -16.26 -2.82
CA GLU A 289 16.63 -17.14 -3.92
C GLU A 289 17.12 -16.34 -5.16
N ASN A 290 16.76 -15.06 -5.28
CA ASN A 290 17.07 -14.18 -6.43
C ASN A 290 17.67 -12.83 -5.97
N ARG A 291 18.31 -12.77 -4.79
CA ARG A 291 18.64 -11.52 -4.08
C ARG A 291 19.42 -10.54 -4.95
N VAL A 292 20.53 -11.01 -5.54
CA VAL A 292 21.42 -10.18 -6.37
C VAL A 292 20.67 -9.57 -7.56
N GLN A 293 19.77 -10.32 -8.19
CA GLN A 293 19.02 -9.85 -9.35
C GLN A 293 17.99 -8.78 -8.95
N TYR A 294 17.29 -8.97 -7.84
CA TYR A 294 16.38 -7.95 -7.30
C TYR A 294 17.10 -6.68 -6.88
N GLN A 295 18.25 -6.80 -6.20
CA GLN A 295 19.05 -5.64 -5.80
C GLN A 295 19.59 -4.85 -7.00
N HIS A 296 20.03 -5.54 -8.06
CA HIS A 296 20.42 -4.88 -9.30
C HIS A 296 19.22 -4.21 -9.99
N ARG A 297 18.08 -4.89 -10.04
CA ARG A 297 16.84 -4.37 -10.65
C ARG A 297 16.30 -3.15 -9.90
N SER A 298 16.46 -3.09 -8.58
CA SER A 298 16.08 -1.93 -7.77
C SER A 298 17.10 -0.78 -7.81
N GLU A 299 18.18 -0.92 -8.60
CA GLU A 299 19.32 0.02 -8.60
C GLU A 299 19.84 0.26 -7.19
N GLN A 300 20.00 -0.84 -6.45
CA GLN A 300 20.47 -0.86 -5.06
C GLN A 300 19.59 -0.08 -4.10
N PHE A 301 18.28 0.12 -4.39
CA PHE A 301 17.34 0.64 -3.41
C PHE A 301 17.01 -0.43 -2.35
N VAL A 302 17.96 -0.65 -1.46
CA VAL A 302 17.97 -1.69 -0.42
C VAL A 302 18.24 -1.02 0.91
N VAL A 303 17.51 -1.40 1.94
CA VAL A 303 17.70 -0.91 3.31
C VAL A 303 17.82 -2.07 4.29
N ASN A 304 18.69 -1.96 5.29
CA ASN A 304 18.95 -3.00 6.29
C ASN A 304 18.04 -2.85 7.51
N GLY A 305 16.73 -2.82 7.28
CA GLY A 305 15.73 -2.67 8.33
C GLY A 305 15.34 -1.22 8.62
N TYR A 306 14.23 -1.08 9.34
CA TYR A 306 13.65 0.23 9.68
C TYR A 306 14.52 1.09 10.61
N THR A 307 15.47 0.49 11.32
CA THR A 307 16.42 1.24 12.16
C THR A 307 17.28 2.17 11.33
N GLU A 308 17.67 1.75 10.11
CA GLU A 308 18.46 2.59 9.20
C GLU A 308 17.69 3.85 8.80
N TRP A 309 16.39 3.72 8.49
CA TRP A 309 15.53 4.88 8.23
C TRP A 309 15.31 5.74 9.47
N PHE A 310 15.13 5.11 10.63
CA PHE A 310 14.99 5.84 11.88
C PHE A 310 16.24 6.69 12.15
N GLU A 311 17.43 6.10 12.12
CA GLU A 311 18.69 6.80 12.40
C GLU A 311 18.97 7.92 11.39
N ALA A 312 18.72 7.66 10.09
CA ALA A 312 18.96 8.65 9.04
C ALA A 312 17.92 9.81 9.04
N PHE A 313 16.65 9.50 9.34
CA PHE A 313 15.54 10.41 9.07
C PHE A 313 14.67 10.73 10.29
N VAL A 314 15.08 10.38 11.51
CA VAL A 314 14.32 10.71 12.75
C VAL A 314 13.87 12.17 12.77
N PHE A 315 14.77 13.09 12.42
CA PHE A 315 14.53 14.54 12.33
C PHE A 315 14.99 15.14 10.98
N THR A 316 15.57 14.33 10.10
CA THR A 316 15.97 14.76 8.75
C THR A 316 14.84 14.42 7.78
N ALA A 317 14.40 15.39 6.99
CA ALA A 317 13.36 15.17 6.00
C ALA A 317 13.91 14.45 4.77
N LEU A 318 13.16 13.49 4.23
CA LEU A 318 13.37 12.99 2.88
C LEU A 318 13.18 14.13 1.87
N GLU A 319 14.02 14.14 0.82
CA GLU A 319 13.93 15.08 -0.30
C GLU A 319 12.79 14.71 -1.26
N ILE A 320 11.57 14.61 -0.72
CA ILE A 320 10.33 14.26 -1.43
C ILE A 320 9.44 15.50 -1.45
N GLU A 321 9.65 16.36 -2.44
CA GLU A 321 8.82 17.54 -2.69
C GLU A 321 8.28 17.47 -4.12
N THR A 322 8.92 18.16 -5.06
CA THR A 322 8.57 18.09 -6.48
C THR A 322 9.09 16.80 -7.11
N HIS A 323 8.26 16.14 -7.93
CA HIS A 323 8.69 14.96 -8.68
C HIS A 323 9.77 15.34 -9.71
N PRO A 324 10.99 14.79 -9.62
CA PRO A 324 12.13 15.23 -10.43
C PRO A 324 11.99 14.96 -11.93
N PHE A 325 11.14 14.00 -12.33
CA PHE A 325 10.98 13.57 -13.72
C PHE A 325 9.61 13.92 -14.33
N TYR A 326 8.75 14.64 -13.59
CA TYR A 326 7.36 14.84 -14.06
C TYR A 326 7.29 15.63 -15.36
N ASP A 327 8.02 16.75 -15.47
CA ASP A 327 7.97 17.59 -16.68
C ASP A 327 8.56 16.90 -17.91
N SER A 328 9.57 16.03 -17.75
CA SER A 328 10.15 15.25 -18.85
C SER A 328 9.23 14.11 -19.27
N GLU A 329 8.62 13.39 -18.33
CA GLU A 329 7.64 12.32 -18.62
C GLU A 329 6.40 12.87 -19.35
N ASN A 330 5.88 14.02 -18.93
CA ASN A 330 4.69 14.62 -19.53
C ASN A 330 4.96 15.20 -20.94
N LYS A 331 6.15 15.78 -21.16
CA LYS A 331 6.59 16.21 -22.51
C LYS A 331 6.70 15.03 -23.46
N ALA A 332 7.35 13.94 -23.04
CA ALA A 332 7.50 12.74 -23.86
C ALA A 332 6.16 12.03 -24.15
N LEU A 333 5.16 12.17 -23.28
CA LEU A 333 3.79 11.69 -23.54
C LEU A 333 3.06 12.58 -24.56
N THR A 334 3.20 13.90 -24.43
CA THR A 334 2.57 14.88 -25.33
C THR A 334 3.11 14.76 -26.75
N GLU A 335 4.43 14.62 -26.91
CA GLU A 335 5.09 14.38 -28.20
C GLU A 335 4.61 13.07 -28.83
N ARG A 336 4.51 11.98 -28.06
CA ARG A 336 3.99 10.69 -28.56
C ARG A 336 2.52 10.75 -28.99
N ILE A 337 1.68 11.49 -28.27
CA ILE A 337 0.28 11.69 -28.66
C ILE A 337 0.20 12.50 -29.96
N GLN A 338 1.04 13.53 -30.12
CA GLN A 338 1.12 14.30 -31.35
C GLN A 338 1.58 13.43 -32.53
N ASP A 339 2.61 12.61 -32.37
CA ASP A 339 3.08 11.69 -33.42
C ASP A 339 2.04 10.63 -33.80
N THR A 340 1.29 10.11 -32.83
CA THR A 340 0.21 9.13 -33.08
C THR A 340 -0.99 9.77 -33.80
N VAL A 341 -1.30 11.03 -33.48
CA VAL A 341 -2.33 11.81 -34.17
C VAL A 341 -1.90 12.15 -35.61
N ILE A 342 -0.61 12.43 -35.84
CA ILE A 342 -0.07 12.71 -37.17
C ILE A 342 -0.07 11.44 -38.04
N ASP A 343 0.39 10.29 -37.53
CA ASP A 343 0.40 9.01 -38.25
C ASP A 343 -1.03 8.49 -38.56
N SER A 344 -1.99 8.71 -37.65
CA SER A 344 -3.40 8.39 -37.93
C SER A 344 -4.11 9.38 -38.88
N GLY A 345 -3.58 10.59 -39.02
CA GLY A 345 -4.00 11.58 -40.01
C GLY A 345 -3.52 11.24 -41.43
N ASP A 346 -2.29 10.75 -41.56
CA ASP A 346 -1.68 10.41 -42.86
C ASP A 346 -2.27 9.12 -43.47
N ARG A 347 -2.66 8.14 -42.64
CA ARG A 347 -3.34 6.94 -43.15
C ARG A 347 -4.78 7.18 -43.62
N ARG A 348 -5.39 8.32 -43.25
CA ARG A 348 -6.71 8.72 -43.75
C ARG A 348 -6.64 9.54 -45.04
N SER A 349 -5.46 10.07 -45.42
CA SER A 349 -5.27 10.78 -46.68
C SER A 349 -4.89 9.84 -47.85
N GLU A 350 -4.36 8.65 -47.56
CA GLU A 350 -4.03 7.63 -48.58
C GLU A 350 -5.20 6.69 -48.96
N SER A 351 -6.40 6.88 -48.41
CA SER A 351 -7.59 6.05 -48.69
C SER A 351 -8.79 6.80 -49.28
N ALA A 352 -8.56 7.98 -49.89
CA ALA A 352 -9.57 8.74 -50.62
C ALA A 352 -9.32 8.73 -52.13
#